data_AF-A0A3L6SBV9-F1
#
_entry.id   AF-A0A3L6SBV9-F1
#
_cell.length_a   1.000
_cell.length_b   1.000
_cell.length_c   1.000
_cell.angle_alpha   90.00
_cell.angle_beta   90.00
_cell.angle_gamma   90.00
#
_symmetry.space_group_name_H-M   'P 1'
#
loop_
_entity.id
_entity.type
_entity.pdbx_description
1 polymer ?
#
loop_
_entity_poly.entity_id
_entity_poly.type
_entity_poly.pdbx_seq_one_letter_code
_entity_poly.pdbx_strand_id
1 'polypeptide(L)'
;MAAAAAPRPKSPPASPDPCGRHRLQLAVDALHREIGFLEGEISSIEGVHAASRCCKEVDEFVGRNPDPFITMCEFVGVAAACRASARESPPPPGSLGSGGPARLIE
;
A
#
# COMPACT_ATOMS: atom_id res chain seq x y z
N MET A 1 59.90 11.89 -49.21
CA MET A 1 58.58 11.54 -49.80
C MET A 1 57.71 10.99 -48.68
N ALA A 2 56.80 11.79 -48.12
CA ALA A 2 55.88 11.34 -47.08
C ALA A 2 54.60 10.82 -47.78
N ALA A 3 54.34 9.52 -47.67
CA ALA A 3 53.12 8.92 -48.21
C ALA A 3 51.92 9.41 -47.39
N ALA A 4 51.01 10.14 -48.03
CA ALA A 4 49.76 10.56 -47.41
C ALA A 4 48.90 9.32 -47.10
N ALA A 5 48.60 9.11 -45.81
CA ALA A 5 47.73 8.02 -45.39
C ALA A 5 46.30 8.26 -45.91
N ALA A 6 45.73 7.27 -46.59
CA ALA A 6 44.36 7.33 -47.07
C ALA A 6 43.37 7.48 -45.89
N PRO A 7 42.36 8.37 -45.98
CA PRO A 7 41.39 8.55 -44.92
C PRO A 7 40.60 7.25 -44.70
N ARG A 8 40.56 6.79 -43.45
CA ARG A 8 39.78 5.60 -43.08
C ARG A 8 38.28 5.91 -43.24
N PRO A 9 37.48 4.99 -43.82
CA PRO A 9 36.04 5.17 -43.91
C PRO A 9 35.42 5.26 -42.52
N LYS A 10 34.50 6.21 -42.33
CA LYS A 10 33.66 6.28 -41.13
C LYS A 10 32.82 4.99 -41.06
N SER A 11 32.69 4.42 -39.87
CA SER A 11 31.84 3.24 -39.68
C SER A 11 30.40 3.54 -40.10
N PRO A 12 29.66 2.56 -40.68
CA PRO A 12 28.25 2.73 -40.98
C PRO A 12 27.45 3.16 -39.75
N PRO A 13 26.38 3.97 -39.90
CA PRO A 13 25.49 4.30 -38.80
C PRO A 13 24.94 3.01 -38.16
N ALA A 14 24.81 3.02 -36.83
CA ALA A 14 24.29 1.88 -36.09
C ALA A 14 22.93 1.47 -36.67
N SER A 15 22.78 0.19 -37.01
CA SER A 15 21.52 -0.36 -37.51
C SER A 15 20.43 -0.12 -36.47
N PRO A 16 19.19 0.21 -36.88
CA PRO A 16 18.07 0.28 -35.94
C PRO A 16 18.00 -1.04 -35.16
N ASP A 17 17.76 -0.98 -33.85
CA ASP A 17 17.50 -2.15 -33.02
C ASP A 17 15.98 -2.33 -32.85
N PRO A 18 15.30 -2.99 -33.80
CA PRO A 18 13.86 -3.22 -33.71
C PRO A 18 13.51 -4.15 -32.54
N CYS A 19 14.41 -5.04 -32.15
CA CYS A 19 14.20 -5.99 -31.07
C CYS A 19 14.21 -5.30 -29.69
N GLY A 20 15.16 -4.39 -29.47
CA GLY A 20 15.20 -3.56 -28.26
C GLY A 20 13.97 -2.69 -28.10
N ARG A 21 13.54 -2.02 -29.18
CA ARG A 21 12.32 -1.20 -29.16
C ARG A 21 11.07 -2.02 -28.84
N HIS A 22 10.91 -3.19 -29.43
CA HIS A 22 9.77 -4.07 -29.16
C HIS A 22 9.74 -4.54 -27.70
N ARG A 23 10.89 -4.95 -27.15
CA ARG A 23 11.01 -5.35 -25.74
C ARG A 23 10.64 -4.22 -24.78
N LEU A 24 11.09 -3.00 -25.07
CA LEU A 24 10.73 -1.83 -24.27
C LEU A 24 9.22 -1.55 -24.34
N GLN A 25 8.62 -1.66 -25.53
CA GLN A 25 7.17 -1.48 -25.66
C GLN A 25 6.37 -2.52 -24.86
N LEU A 26 6.77 -3.79 -24.90
CA LEU A 26 6.13 -4.84 -24.09
C LEU A 26 6.25 -4.58 -22.59
N ALA A 27 7.39 -4.06 -22.14
CA ALA A 27 7.59 -3.68 -20.74
C ALA A 27 6.66 -2.51 -20.34
N VAL A 28 6.54 -1.49 -21.20
CA VAL A 28 5.62 -0.37 -20.99
C VAL A 28 4.17 -0.84 -20.94
N ASP A 29 3.77 -1.73 -21.86
CA ASP A 29 2.41 -2.27 -21.90
C ASP A 29 2.10 -3.12 -20.66
N ALA A 30 3.08 -3.87 -20.14
CA ALA A 30 2.95 -4.61 -18.89
C ALA A 30 2.74 -3.66 -17.70
N LEU A 31 3.53 -2.59 -17.61
CA LEU A 31 3.40 -1.58 -16.56
C LEU A 31 2.05 -0.87 -16.63
N HIS A 32 1.55 -0.52 -17.82
CA HIS A 32 0.21 0.07 -17.94
C HIS A 32 -0.90 -0.84 -17.42
N ARG A 33 -0.79 -2.16 -17.64
CA ARG A 33 -1.75 -3.13 -17.09
C ARG A 33 -1.66 -3.21 -15.56
N GLU A 34 -0.45 -3.20 -15.02
CA GLU A 34 -0.22 -3.21 -13.58
C GLU A 34 -0.75 -1.94 -12.91
N ILE A 35 -0.52 -0.77 -13.52
CA ILE A 35 -1.07 0.51 -13.07
C ILE A 35 -2.60 0.43 -13.01
N GLY A 36 -3.25 0.02 -14.10
CA GLY A 36 -4.71 -0.10 -14.13
C GLY A 36 -5.26 -1.12 -13.13
N PHE A 37 -4.53 -2.21 -12.88
CA PHE A 37 -4.88 -3.19 -11.85
C PHE A 37 -4.83 -2.57 -10.44
N LEU A 38 -3.73 -1.90 -10.10
CA LEU A 38 -3.53 -1.28 -8.79
C LEU A 38 -4.50 -0.12 -8.54
N GLU A 39 -4.78 0.71 -9.55
CA GLU A 39 -5.81 1.75 -9.47
C GLU A 39 -7.20 1.15 -9.19
N GLY A 40 -7.51 0.02 -9.82
CA GLY A 40 -8.73 -0.74 -9.55
C GLY A 40 -8.77 -1.32 -8.14
N GLU A 41 -7.66 -1.88 -7.64
CA GLU A 41 -7.57 -2.40 -6.27
C GLU A 41 -7.73 -1.29 -5.22
N ILE A 42 -7.09 -0.13 -5.44
CA ILE A 42 -7.23 1.04 -4.57
C ILE A 42 -8.70 1.48 -4.51
N SER A 43 -9.36 1.61 -5.67
CA SER A 43 -10.78 1.99 -5.72
C SER A 43 -11.69 0.94 -5.06
N SER A 44 -11.36 -0.35 -5.15
CA SER A 44 -12.11 -1.44 -4.50
C SER A 44 -12.05 -1.37 -2.97
N ILE A 45 -10.92 -0.94 -2.40
CA ILE A 45 -10.75 -0.83 -0.94
C ILE A 45 -11.23 0.51 -0.38
N GLU A 46 -11.57 1.49 -1.22
CA GLU A 46 -12.18 2.75 -0.77
C GLU A 46 -13.51 2.46 -0.06
N GLY A 47 -13.63 2.93 1.19
CA GLY A 47 -14.83 2.73 2.00
C GLY A 47 -14.91 1.37 2.71
N VAL A 48 -13.94 0.48 2.54
CA VAL A 48 -13.86 -0.76 3.33
C VAL A 48 -13.63 -0.42 4.81
N HIS A 49 -14.37 -1.09 5.69
CA HIS A 49 -14.29 -0.86 7.13
C HIS A 49 -12.96 -1.36 7.72
N ALA A 50 -12.55 -0.76 8.84
CA ALA A 50 -11.42 -1.25 9.61
C ALA A 50 -11.61 -2.73 9.96
N ALA A 51 -10.54 -3.52 9.88
CA ALA A 51 -10.58 -4.96 10.14
C ALA A 51 -11.21 -5.29 11.51
N SER A 52 -10.97 -4.45 12.53
CA SER A 52 -11.56 -4.59 13.86
C SER A 52 -13.09 -4.61 13.86
N ARG A 53 -13.73 -3.85 12.95
CA ARG A 53 -15.19 -3.83 12.81
C ARG A 53 -15.67 -5.15 12.22
N CYS A 54 -15.07 -5.61 11.14
CA CYS A 54 -15.40 -6.89 10.52
C CYS A 54 -15.22 -8.05 11.50
N CYS A 55 -14.12 -8.07 12.26
CA CYS A 55 -13.86 -9.09 13.28
C CYS A 55 -14.91 -9.08 14.40
N LYS A 56 -15.34 -7.89 14.85
CA LYS A 56 -16.39 -7.76 15.87
C LYS A 56 -17.75 -8.27 15.35
N GLU A 57 -18.11 -7.96 14.11
CA GLU A 57 -19.36 -8.43 13.50
C GLU A 57 -19.38 -9.97 13.40
N VAL A 58 -18.26 -10.59 13.06
CA VAL A 58 -18.12 -12.06 13.04
C VAL A 58 -18.21 -12.66 14.45
N ASP A 59 -17.49 -12.09 15.42
CA ASP A 59 -17.52 -12.54 16.82
C ASP A 59 -18.93 -12.48 17.41
N GLU A 60 -19.65 -11.37 17.19
CA GLU A 60 -21.04 -11.21 17.62
C GLU A 60 -21.97 -12.23 16.93
N PHE A 61 -21.77 -12.49 15.64
CA PHE A 61 -22.57 -13.46 14.90
C PHE A 61 -22.40 -14.88 15.42
N VAL A 62 -21.16 -15.32 15.61
CA VAL A 62 -20.83 -16.65 16.15
C VAL A 62 -21.33 -16.77 17.59
N GLY A 63 -21.17 -15.73 18.41
CA GLY A 63 -21.68 -15.70 19.78
C GLY A 63 -23.21 -15.84 19.87
N ARG A 64 -23.95 -15.31 18.89
CA ARG A 64 -25.42 -15.47 18.81
C ARG A 64 -25.87 -16.81 18.26
N ASN A 65 -25.01 -17.49 17.49
CA ASN A 65 -25.32 -18.74 16.81
C ASN A 65 -24.30 -19.82 17.20
N PRO A 66 -24.36 -20.33 18.45
CA PRO A 66 -23.42 -21.35 18.91
C PRO A 66 -23.65 -22.66 18.15
N ASP A 67 -22.56 -23.26 17.67
CA ASP A 67 -22.59 -24.57 17.02
C ASP A 67 -22.95 -25.66 18.05
N PRO A 68 -23.98 -26.48 17.81
CA PRO A 68 -24.38 -27.56 18.71
C PRO A 68 -23.28 -28.61 18.95
N PHE A 69 -22.27 -28.70 18.09
CA PHE A 69 -21.15 -29.63 18.22
C PHE A 69 -19.90 -28.99 18.84
N ILE A 70 -19.86 -27.67 18.99
CA ILE A 70 -18.80 -26.98 19.76
C ILE A 70 -19.20 -27.04 21.24
N THR A 71 -19.07 -28.23 21.82
CA THR A 71 -19.26 -28.45 23.27
C THR A 71 -18.05 -27.88 24.01
N MET A 72 -18.15 -26.71 24.63
CA MET A 72 -17.34 -26.13 25.75
C MET A 72 -15.84 -26.51 25.92
N CYS A 73 -15.14 -27.01 24.90
CA CYS A 73 -13.85 -27.67 25.11
C CYS A 73 -12.68 -26.72 25.37
N GLU A 74 -12.78 -25.39 25.15
CA GLU A 74 -11.63 -24.49 25.35
C GLU A 74 -11.94 -23.05 25.84
N PHE A 75 -13.16 -22.73 26.28
CA PHE A 75 -13.52 -21.33 26.62
C PHE A 75 -13.19 -20.86 28.06
N VAL A 76 -12.22 -21.47 28.75
CA VAL A 76 -11.72 -20.93 30.03
C VAL A 76 -10.45 -20.05 29.84
N GLY A 77 -9.81 -20.04 28.67
CA GLY A 77 -8.45 -19.46 28.53
C GLY A 77 -8.28 -18.16 27.75
N VAL A 78 -9.05 -17.88 26.69
CA VAL A 78 -8.60 -16.91 25.66
C VAL A 78 -9.40 -15.59 25.64
N ALA A 79 -10.68 -15.60 26.04
CA ALA A 79 -11.53 -14.39 25.98
C ALA A 79 -11.20 -13.32 27.05
N ALA A 80 -10.34 -13.62 28.03
CA ALA A 80 -9.91 -12.66 29.05
C ALA A 80 -8.69 -11.82 28.61
N ALA A 81 -7.84 -12.34 27.72
CA ALA A 81 -6.55 -11.72 27.40
C ALA A 81 -6.70 -10.48 26.48
N CYS A 82 -7.55 -10.52 25.46
CA CYS A 82 -7.66 -9.41 24.51
C CYS A 82 -8.36 -8.15 25.06
N ARG A 83 -9.27 -8.29 26.04
CA ARG A 83 -9.95 -7.14 26.66
C ARG A 83 -9.03 -6.27 27.53
N ALA A 84 -7.90 -6.82 28.00
CA ALA A 84 -6.94 -6.09 28.82
C ALA A 84 -6.04 -5.14 28.00
N SER A 85 -5.74 -5.47 26.74
CA SER A 85 -4.75 -4.73 25.94
C SER A 85 -5.29 -3.45 25.27
N ALA A 86 -6.61 -3.34 25.08
CA ALA A 86 -7.22 -2.20 24.36
C ALA A 86 -7.41 -0.92 25.21
N ARG A 87 -6.95 -0.89 26.47
CA ARG A 87 -7.10 0.28 27.36
C ARG A 87 -5.86 1.16 27.50
N GLU A 88 -4.73 0.80 26.88
CA GLU A 88 -3.48 1.56 26.99
C GLU A 88 -3.03 2.12 25.64
N SER A 89 -3.68 3.19 25.20
CA SER A 89 -3.03 4.15 24.30
C SER A 89 -3.32 5.55 24.84
N PRO A 90 -2.32 6.26 25.39
CA PRO A 90 -2.51 7.63 25.82
C PRO A 90 -2.85 8.51 24.61
N PRO A 91 -3.67 9.55 24.77
CA PRO A 91 -3.97 10.48 23.69
C PRO A 91 -2.68 11.15 23.19
N PRO A 92 -2.56 11.45 21.88
CA PRO A 92 -1.41 12.18 21.36
C PRO A 92 -1.28 13.54 22.08
N PRO A 93 -0.06 14.01 22.39
CA PRO A 93 0.13 15.28 23.06
C PRO A 93 -0.49 16.39 22.22
N GLY A 94 -1.39 17.16 22.85
CA GLY A 94 -2.06 18.29 22.24
C GLY A 94 -1.07 19.21 21.54
N SER A 95 -1.37 19.54 20.29
CA SER A 95 -0.68 20.62 19.59
C SER A 95 -0.83 21.89 20.42
N LEU A 96 0.30 22.42 20.86
CA LEU A 96 0.43 23.74 21.44
C LEU A 96 -0.13 24.75 20.43
N GLY A 97 -1.39 25.12 20.59
CA GLY A 97 -1.94 26.29 19.94
C GLY A 97 -1.13 27.49 20.41
N SER A 98 -0.35 28.07 19.50
CA SER A 98 0.35 29.32 19.74
C SER A 98 -0.71 30.41 19.93
N GLY A 99 -1.09 30.65 21.18
CA GLY A 99 -1.79 31.87 21.57
C GLY A 99 -0.87 33.05 21.28
N GLY A 100 -1.07 33.69 20.13
CA GLY A 100 -0.43 34.96 19.82
C GLY A 100 -0.79 36.01 20.88
N PRO A 101 0.12 36.94 21.21
CA PRO A 101 -0.15 37.94 22.23
C PRO A 101 -1.30 38.84 21.78
N ALA A 102 -2.30 38.98 22.66
CA ALA A 102 -3.35 39.97 22.53
C ALA A 102 -2.71 41.35 22.33
N ARG A 103 -2.93 41.95 21.16
CA ARG A 103 -2.68 43.37 20.94
C ARG A 103 -3.92 44.15 21.36
N LEU A 104 -3.80 44.86 22.47
CA LEU A 104 -4.73 45.89 22.91
C LEU A 104 -4.19 47.25 22.46
N ILE A 105 -4.68 47.76 21.33
CA ILE A 105 -4.58 49.14 20.82
C ILE A 105 -5.74 49.22 19.80
N GLU A 106 -6.75 50.08 19.84
CA GLU A 106 -7.04 51.38 20.48
C GLU A 106 -8.52 51.37 20.94
#